data_AF-A0A8C7LYE4-F1
#
_entry.id   AF-A0A8C7LYE4-F1
#
_cell.length_a   1.000
_cell.length_b   1.000
_cell.length_c   1.000
_cell.angle_alpha   90.00
_cell.angle_beta   90.00
_cell.angle_gamma   90.00
#
_symmetry.space_group_name_H-M   'P 1'
#
loop_
_entity.id
_entity.type
_entity.pdbx_description
1 polymer ?
#
loop_
_entity_poly.entity_id
_entity_poly.type
_entity_poly.pdbx_seq_one_letter_code
_entity_poly.pdbx_strand_id
1 'polypeptide(L)'
;MSSMFSHSGRGSSGSSGSAHMSSRVYEMTKSSARPSYSSGSIRSSSGGAMRSYAGMGEKLDFSLADATNRDFLDTRTNEKAELQHLNDRFASYIEKVRFLEQQNATLVVEIERLRGHEPTRVAEMYEEEMRELRRQVDGMSNDRARMEVERDNLADDLQGSDGLLQEEIHQREEAENNLSAFRADVDSATLARLDLERRIESLQEEIAFLKKIHEEEIHEMTSQIQETSVQVQMDMSKPDLTAALRDIRMQYEGIAAKNISEAEDWYKSKVSDLNQAVNKNNDALRQSKQESMEFRHQIQSYTCEIDSLKGTNESLLRQMREMEDRLGNEAGGYQDSITRLEAEIAKMKDEMARHLREYQDLLNVKMALDIEIATYRKLLEGEESRLCYLCPLPAETSPDVGRSSEVHSKKTVLIKTIETRDGEVS
;
A
#
# COMPACT_ATOMS: atom_id res chain seq x y z
N MET A 1 20.90 2.23 -45.46
CA MET A 1 19.57 2.84 -45.68
C MET A 1 18.87 2.90 -44.35
N SER A 2 18.27 3.99 -43.86
CA SER A 2 18.42 5.43 -44.14
C SER A 2 17.96 6.19 -42.88
N SER A 3 18.53 7.36 -42.59
CA SER A 3 18.32 8.12 -41.34
C SER A 3 17.24 9.21 -41.42
N MET A 4 16.51 9.44 -40.32
CA MET A 4 15.73 10.65 -39.93
C MET A 4 15.62 10.64 -38.37
N PHE A 5 15.68 11.71 -37.55
CA PHE A 5 15.72 13.18 -37.70
C PHE A 5 14.49 13.83 -38.36
N SER A 6 13.67 14.69 -37.72
CA SER A 6 13.71 15.32 -36.37
C SER A 6 12.24 15.52 -35.85
N HIS A 7 11.80 16.41 -34.92
CA HIS A 7 12.36 17.59 -34.22
C HIS A 7 11.56 17.91 -32.91
N SER A 8 11.80 19.09 -32.29
CA SER A 8 11.21 19.59 -31.04
C SER A 8 9.91 20.44 -31.20
N GLY A 9 9.17 20.65 -30.10
CA GLY A 9 8.00 21.56 -30.04
C GLY A 9 7.72 22.07 -28.62
N ARG A 10 7.76 23.39 -28.43
CA ARG A 10 7.65 24.11 -27.14
C ARG A 10 6.35 24.94 -27.14
N GLY A 11 5.62 25.02 -26.02
CA GLY A 11 4.41 25.85 -25.89
C GLY A 11 4.11 26.21 -24.44
N SER A 12 3.64 27.43 -24.16
CA SER A 12 3.48 27.98 -22.80
C SER A 12 2.20 28.85 -22.69
N SER A 13 1.92 29.36 -21.47
CA SER A 13 0.72 30.13 -21.04
C SER A 13 -0.55 29.27 -20.93
N GLY A 14 -1.52 29.47 -20.02
CA GLY A 14 -1.94 30.53 -19.09
C GLY A 14 -3.44 30.24 -18.81
N SER A 15 -4.17 30.71 -17.80
CA SER A 15 -4.06 31.83 -16.88
C SER A 15 -4.98 31.61 -15.65
N SER A 16 -4.84 32.48 -14.64
CA SER A 16 -5.68 32.82 -13.48
C SER A 16 -7.11 32.25 -13.31
N GLY A 17 -7.49 31.99 -12.04
CA GLY A 17 -8.88 31.78 -11.59
C GLY A 17 -9.06 31.84 -10.07
N SER A 18 -8.68 32.96 -9.43
CA SER A 18 -8.89 33.16 -7.99
C SER A 18 -10.26 33.79 -7.73
N ALA A 19 -11.04 33.20 -6.81
CA ALA A 19 -12.25 33.80 -6.27
C ALA A 19 -12.30 33.61 -4.75
N HIS A 20 -12.17 34.72 -4.01
CA HIS A 20 -12.41 34.76 -2.57
C HIS A 20 -13.90 34.56 -2.27
N MET A 21 -14.22 33.89 -1.17
CA MET A 21 -15.30 34.34 -0.28
C MET A 21 -14.94 34.10 1.18
N SER A 22 -15.25 35.09 2.01
CA SER A 22 -15.09 35.10 3.46
C SER A 22 -16.47 35.04 4.11
N SER A 23 -16.62 34.37 5.26
CA SER A 23 -17.35 34.93 6.42
C SER A 23 -17.38 34.00 7.64
N ARG A 24 -16.70 34.44 8.69
CA ARG A 24 -17.12 34.43 10.12
C ARG A 24 -17.97 33.27 10.66
N VAL A 25 -17.31 32.49 11.52
CA VAL A 25 -17.91 31.81 12.67
C VAL A 25 -18.49 32.84 13.66
N TYR A 26 -19.67 32.55 14.23
CA TYR A 26 -20.07 33.06 15.54
C TYR A 26 -20.69 31.89 16.34
N GLU A 27 -19.88 31.33 17.24
CA GLU A 27 -20.32 30.29 18.17
C GLU A 27 -21.07 30.93 19.35
N MET A 28 -22.09 30.23 19.86
CA MET A 28 -23.06 30.82 20.78
C MET A 28 -23.02 30.16 22.16
N THR A 29 -22.19 30.69 23.07
CA THR A 29 -22.16 30.20 24.46
C THR A 29 -23.41 30.63 25.23
N LYS A 30 -24.24 29.66 25.61
CA LYS A 30 -25.34 29.83 26.57
C LYS A 30 -24.78 30.05 27.97
N SER A 31 -25.33 31.00 28.72
CA SER A 31 -25.19 31.03 30.19
C SER A 31 -26.52 31.43 30.84
N SER A 32 -27.09 30.47 31.56
CA SER A 32 -28.34 30.62 32.30
C SER A 32 -28.09 31.15 33.71
N ALA A 33 -28.71 32.29 34.07
CA ALA A 33 -28.87 32.70 35.45
C ALA A 33 -30.23 33.36 35.64
N ARG A 34 -31.05 32.82 36.55
CA ARG A 34 -32.32 33.40 37.00
C ARG A 34 -32.12 34.17 38.33
N PRO A 35 -33.05 35.07 38.70
CA PRO A 35 -32.68 36.31 39.37
C PRO A 35 -32.66 36.24 40.90
N SER A 36 -32.02 37.23 41.50
CA SER A 36 -32.30 37.62 42.89
C SER A 36 -32.05 39.11 43.10
N TYR A 37 -33.07 39.83 43.55
CA TYR A 37 -32.93 40.93 44.49
C TYR A 37 -34.24 41.11 45.27
N SER A 38 -34.13 41.60 46.51
CA SER A 38 -35.28 41.84 47.39
C SER A 38 -35.30 43.28 47.89
N SER A 39 -36.50 43.73 48.24
CA SER A 39 -36.79 44.84 49.15
C SER A 39 -36.41 46.28 48.74
N GLY A 40 -37.31 47.22 49.04
CA GLY A 40 -37.16 48.64 48.76
C GLY A 40 -38.43 49.42 49.11
N SER A 41 -38.82 49.42 50.39
CA SER A 41 -40.02 50.13 50.87
C SER A 41 -39.71 51.60 51.15
N ILE A 42 -40.51 52.53 50.64
CA ILE A 42 -40.65 53.87 51.22
C ILE A 42 -42.13 54.17 51.45
N ARG A 43 -42.45 54.59 52.69
CA ARG A 43 -43.76 55.06 53.12
C ARG A 43 -43.86 56.56 52.90
N SER A 44 -45.06 57.07 52.64
CA SER A 44 -45.46 58.39 53.16
C SER A 44 -46.95 58.43 53.42
N SER A 45 -47.36 59.22 54.42
CA SER A 45 -48.69 59.19 55.02
C SER A 45 -49.21 60.61 55.22
N SER A 46 -50.41 60.89 54.75
CA SER A 46 -51.23 62.07 55.07
C SER A 46 -52.67 61.74 54.68
N GLY A 47 -53.73 61.93 55.48
CA GLY A 47 -53.80 62.67 56.74
C GLY A 47 -54.46 64.03 56.52
N GLY A 48 -55.79 64.08 56.44
CA GLY A 48 -56.50 65.34 56.23
C GLY A 48 -58.01 65.15 56.07
N ALA A 49 -58.76 65.43 57.13
CA ALA A 49 -60.20 65.58 57.07
C ALA A 49 -60.56 67.06 57.24
N MET A 50 -61.52 67.58 56.47
CA MET A 50 -62.30 68.72 56.92
C MET A 50 -63.67 68.77 56.24
N ARG A 51 -64.66 69.22 57.02
CA ARG A 51 -66.00 69.60 56.60
C ARG A 51 -65.94 70.84 55.69
N SER A 52 -67.05 71.18 55.05
CA SER A 52 -67.30 72.55 54.59
C SER A 52 -68.72 72.98 54.93
N TYR A 53 -68.85 74.27 55.22
CA TYR A 53 -69.91 74.87 56.01
C TYR A 53 -70.90 75.61 55.11
N ALA A 54 -72.19 75.52 55.42
CA ALA A 54 -73.23 76.23 54.68
C ALA A 54 -73.54 77.58 55.33
N GLY A 55 -73.31 78.66 54.58
CA GLY A 55 -74.17 79.84 54.59
C GLY A 55 -73.81 81.03 55.51
N MET A 56 -73.88 82.19 54.87
CA MET A 56 -74.44 83.47 55.35
C MET A 56 -73.48 84.57 55.84
N GLY A 57 -73.63 85.77 55.26
CA GLY A 57 -72.91 87.01 55.61
C GLY A 57 -71.50 87.07 55.01
N GLU A 58 -70.99 88.20 54.51
CA GLU A 58 -71.50 89.59 54.53
C GLU A 58 -70.89 90.36 53.32
N LYS A 59 -71.44 91.53 52.97
CA LYS A 59 -71.08 92.25 51.73
C LYS A 59 -69.75 93.01 51.85
N LEU A 60 -68.77 92.67 51.03
CA LEU A 60 -67.67 93.57 50.64
C LEU A 60 -67.41 93.48 49.13
N ASP A 61 -66.95 94.59 48.54
CA ASP A 61 -66.78 94.78 47.10
C ASP A 61 -65.49 94.12 46.60
N PHE A 62 -65.62 93.25 45.59
CA PHE A 62 -64.53 92.42 45.07
C PHE A 62 -64.47 92.39 43.54
N SER A 63 -65.04 93.38 42.83
CA SER A 63 -65.11 93.37 41.36
C SER A 63 -63.76 93.25 40.62
N LEU A 64 -62.63 93.58 41.28
CA LEU A 64 -61.29 93.35 40.73
C LEU A 64 -60.71 91.97 41.11
N ALA A 65 -60.99 91.49 42.32
CA ALA A 65 -60.53 90.19 42.78
C ALA A 65 -61.23 89.05 42.02
N ASP A 66 -62.53 89.19 41.76
CA ASP A 66 -63.31 88.20 41.03
C ASP A 66 -62.87 88.07 39.57
N ALA A 67 -62.44 89.18 38.93
CA ALA A 67 -61.81 89.15 37.61
C ALA A 67 -60.48 88.38 37.64
N THR A 68 -59.57 88.71 38.56
CA THR A 68 -58.29 87.98 38.70
C THR A 68 -58.46 86.52 39.11
N ASN A 69 -59.52 86.20 39.87
CA ASN A 69 -59.84 84.84 40.28
C ASN A 69 -60.48 84.04 39.13
N ARG A 70 -61.23 84.70 38.24
CA ARG A 70 -61.73 84.07 37.02
C ARG A 70 -60.61 83.80 36.02
N ASP A 71 -59.70 84.74 35.81
CA ASP A 71 -58.50 84.53 35.01
C ASP A 71 -57.62 83.42 35.60
N PHE A 72 -57.47 83.35 36.93
CA PHE A 72 -56.74 82.27 37.61
C PHE A 72 -57.45 80.90 37.54
N LEU A 73 -58.78 80.88 37.49
CA LEU A 73 -59.56 79.67 37.25
C LEU A 73 -59.47 79.23 35.77
N ASP A 74 -59.46 80.16 34.83
CA ASP A 74 -59.29 79.88 33.40
C ASP A 74 -57.86 79.40 33.10
N THR A 75 -56.81 80.00 33.68
CA THR A 75 -55.44 79.46 33.57
C THR A 75 -55.32 78.10 34.25
N ARG A 76 -55.85 77.91 35.46
CA ARG A 76 -55.79 76.63 36.18
C ARG A 76 -56.61 75.52 35.50
N THR A 77 -57.73 75.86 34.85
CA THR A 77 -58.50 74.88 34.07
C THR A 77 -57.83 74.56 32.74
N ASN A 78 -57.17 75.53 32.09
CA ASN A 78 -56.34 75.29 30.92
C ASN A 78 -55.09 74.44 31.27
N GLU A 79 -54.34 74.78 32.31
CA GLU A 79 -53.24 73.95 32.86
C GLU A 79 -53.72 72.54 33.21
N LYS A 80 -54.90 72.40 33.81
CA LYS A 80 -55.50 71.08 34.09
C LYS A 80 -55.85 70.32 32.80
N ALA A 81 -56.31 71.01 31.76
CA ALA A 81 -56.60 70.39 30.46
C ALA A 81 -55.31 69.99 29.73
N GLU A 82 -54.25 70.79 29.80
CA GLU A 82 -52.93 70.47 29.27
C GLU A 82 -52.29 69.29 30.02
N LEU A 83 -52.37 69.27 31.36
CA LEU A 83 -51.96 68.14 32.19
C LEU A 83 -52.79 66.88 31.91
N GLN A 84 -54.09 67.00 31.66
CA GLN A 84 -54.93 65.87 31.26
C GLN A 84 -54.51 65.32 29.90
N HIS A 85 -54.35 66.18 28.89
CA HIS A 85 -53.90 65.79 27.55
C HIS A 85 -52.49 65.17 27.58
N LEU A 86 -51.60 65.68 28.43
CA LEU A 86 -50.27 65.10 28.65
C LEU A 86 -50.37 63.74 29.37
N ASN A 87 -51.28 63.57 30.32
CA ASN A 87 -51.54 62.31 31.02
C ASN A 87 -52.13 61.26 30.07
N ASP A 88 -53.13 61.63 29.25
CA ASP A 88 -53.72 60.77 28.22
C ASP A 88 -52.65 60.33 27.20
N ARG A 89 -51.75 61.24 26.83
CA ARG A 89 -50.58 60.92 25.99
C ARG A 89 -49.60 59.99 26.71
N PHE A 90 -49.31 60.19 28.00
CA PHE A 90 -48.50 59.25 28.79
C PHE A 90 -49.16 57.87 28.93
N ALA A 91 -50.48 57.79 29.12
CA ALA A 91 -51.22 56.54 29.13
C ALA A 91 -51.06 55.80 27.80
N SER A 92 -51.20 56.50 26.67
CA SER A 92 -50.97 55.93 25.33
C SER A 92 -49.52 55.45 25.12
N TYR A 93 -48.52 56.16 25.66
CA TYR A 93 -47.13 55.72 25.62
C TYR A 93 -46.87 54.50 26.52
N ILE A 94 -47.45 54.45 27.73
CA ILE A 94 -47.33 53.31 28.65
C ILE A 94 -47.99 52.06 28.01
N GLU A 95 -49.15 52.22 27.38
CA GLU A 95 -49.81 51.14 26.66
C GLU A 95 -49.00 50.69 25.44
N LYS A 96 -48.38 51.63 24.70
CA LYS A 96 -47.46 51.31 23.60
C LYS A 96 -46.19 50.59 24.07
N VAL A 97 -45.62 50.99 25.21
CA VAL A 97 -44.46 50.32 25.82
C VAL A 97 -44.85 48.91 26.25
N ARG A 98 -45.97 48.71 26.95
CA ARG A 98 -46.46 47.37 27.33
C ARG A 98 -46.71 46.48 26.11
N PHE A 99 -47.28 47.03 25.03
CA PHE A 99 -47.45 46.30 23.78
C PHE A 99 -46.10 45.88 23.17
N LEU A 100 -45.11 46.78 23.15
CA LEU A 100 -43.76 46.48 22.66
C LEU A 100 -42.99 45.50 23.58
N GLU A 101 -43.19 45.57 24.89
CA GLU A 101 -42.65 44.60 25.86
C GLU A 101 -43.26 43.21 25.65
N GLN A 102 -44.58 43.13 25.44
CA GLN A 102 -45.27 41.87 25.13
C GLN A 102 -44.84 41.31 23.76
N GLN A 103 -44.63 42.17 22.77
CA GLN A 103 -44.12 41.79 21.46
C GLN A 103 -42.65 41.32 21.54
N ASN A 104 -41.81 42.00 22.32
CA ASN A 104 -40.44 41.56 22.57
C ASN A 104 -40.40 40.24 23.34
N ALA A 105 -41.26 40.04 24.34
CA ALA A 105 -41.33 38.78 25.10
C ALA A 105 -41.74 37.60 24.19
N THR A 106 -42.69 37.80 23.28
CA THR A 106 -43.07 36.77 22.29
C THR A 106 -41.97 36.53 21.24
N LEU A 107 -41.29 37.57 20.77
CA LEU A 107 -40.12 37.43 19.89
C LEU A 107 -38.94 36.71 20.58
N VAL A 108 -38.69 36.95 21.87
CA VAL A 108 -37.64 36.24 22.64
C VAL A 108 -37.96 34.75 22.74
N VAL A 109 -39.20 34.38 23.08
CA VAL A 109 -39.63 32.97 23.13
C VAL A 109 -39.50 32.30 21.75
N GLU A 110 -39.84 33.00 20.67
CA GLU A 110 -39.70 32.48 19.31
C GLU A 110 -38.22 32.33 18.89
N ILE A 111 -37.35 33.26 19.28
CA ILE A 111 -35.89 33.16 19.09
C ILE A 111 -35.31 31.98 19.89
N GLU A 112 -35.74 31.77 21.14
CA GLU A 112 -35.33 30.62 21.95
C GLU A 112 -35.80 29.29 21.34
N ARG A 113 -37.04 29.25 20.83
CA ARG A 113 -37.61 28.08 20.13
C ARG A 113 -36.82 27.73 18.87
N LEU A 114 -36.51 28.72 18.03
CA LEU A 114 -35.74 28.54 16.79
C LEU A 114 -34.28 28.13 17.08
N ARG A 115 -33.65 28.71 18.12
CA ARG A 115 -32.31 28.30 18.62
C ARG A 115 -32.27 26.91 19.25
N GLY A 116 -33.42 26.32 19.56
CA GLY A 116 -33.52 24.91 19.96
C GLY A 116 -33.60 23.95 18.77
N HIS A 117 -33.90 24.44 17.56
CA HIS A 117 -34.22 23.63 16.39
C HIS A 117 -33.16 23.68 15.27
N GLU A 118 -32.24 24.65 15.29
CA GLU A 118 -31.06 24.70 14.42
C GLU A 118 -29.76 24.88 15.25
N PRO A 119 -28.59 24.37 14.79
CA PRO A 119 -28.32 23.38 13.75
C PRO A 119 -28.04 21.98 14.32
N THR A 120 -28.19 21.79 15.64
CA THR A 120 -27.64 20.67 16.41
C THR A 120 -28.08 19.30 15.90
N ARG A 121 -29.36 19.11 15.60
CA ARG A 121 -29.86 17.80 15.13
C ARG A 121 -29.24 17.37 13.80
N VAL A 122 -28.94 18.31 12.91
CA VAL A 122 -28.29 18.00 11.63
C VAL A 122 -26.82 17.66 11.84
N ALA A 123 -26.14 18.37 12.75
CA ALA A 123 -24.77 18.05 13.15
C ALA A 123 -24.69 16.66 13.83
N GLU A 124 -25.60 16.35 14.76
CA GLU A 124 -25.72 15.04 15.43
C GLU A 124 -25.89 13.88 14.42
N MET A 125 -26.78 14.03 13.43
CA MET A 125 -26.95 13.03 12.36
C MET A 125 -25.65 12.86 11.53
N TYR A 126 -24.97 13.94 11.16
CA TYR A 126 -23.68 13.84 10.44
C TYR A 126 -22.56 13.26 11.32
N GLU A 127 -22.56 13.50 12.63
CA GLU A 127 -21.63 12.86 13.57
C GLU A 127 -21.91 11.38 13.75
N GLU A 128 -23.18 10.95 13.73
CA GLU A 128 -23.58 9.54 13.71
C GLU A 128 -23.13 8.84 12.42
N GLU A 129 -23.41 9.43 11.25
CA GLU A 129 -22.93 8.91 9.96
C GLU A 129 -21.40 8.86 9.89
N MET A 130 -20.69 9.89 10.35
CA MET A 130 -19.22 9.87 10.43
C MET A 130 -18.69 8.80 11.38
N ARG A 131 -19.39 8.51 12.49
CA ARG A 131 -19.01 7.47 13.45
C ARG A 131 -19.23 6.07 12.86
N GLU A 132 -20.33 5.87 12.16
CA GLU A 132 -20.65 4.62 11.49
C GLU A 132 -19.70 4.36 10.30
N LEU A 133 -19.41 5.36 9.47
CA LEU A 133 -18.40 5.26 8.40
C LEU A 133 -17.00 4.93 8.95
N ARG A 134 -16.59 5.53 10.08
CA ARG A 134 -15.33 5.16 10.76
C ARG A 134 -15.36 3.70 11.22
N ARG A 135 -16.44 3.27 11.88
CA ARG A 135 -16.62 1.88 12.33
C ARG A 135 -16.57 0.88 11.16
N GLN A 136 -17.11 1.25 9.99
CA GLN A 136 -17.03 0.44 8.78
C GLN A 136 -15.60 0.39 8.21
N VAL A 137 -14.88 1.51 8.18
CA VAL A 137 -13.46 1.54 7.78
C VAL A 137 -12.60 0.70 8.71
N ASP A 138 -12.78 0.81 10.03
CA ASP A 138 -12.07 0.02 11.03
C ASP A 138 -12.38 -1.49 10.86
N GLY A 139 -13.65 -1.84 10.65
CA GLY A 139 -14.08 -3.21 10.35
C GLY A 139 -13.42 -3.78 9.09
N MET A 140 -13.52 -3.06 7.97
CA MET A 140 -12.88 -3.44 6.70
C MET A 140 -11.36 -3.52 6.81
N SER A 141 -10.73 -2.67 7.64
CA SER A 141 -9.28 -2.72 7.89
C SER A 141 -8.88 -3.97 8.68
N ASN A 142 -9.68 -4.37 9.68
CA ASN A 142 -9.46 -5.59 10.45
C ASN A 142 -9.68 -6.86 9.60
N ASP A 143 -10.76 -6.88 8.80
CA ASP A 143 -11.04 -7.98 7.87
C ASP A 143 -9.93 -8.09 6.81
N ARG A 144 -9.46 -6.95 6.28
CA ARG A 144 -8.30 -6.92 5.37
C ARG A 144 -7.03 -7.49 6.03
N ALA A 145 -6.68 -7.02 7.24
CA ALA A 145 -5.48 -7.49 7.94
C ALA A 145 -5.56 -9.00 8.23
N ARG A 146 -6.75 -9.51 8.57
CA ARG A 146 -7.00 -10.94 8.72
C ARG A 146 -6.81 -11.71 7.40
N MET A 147 -7.37 -11.21 6.29
CA MET A 147 -7.20 -11.83 4.97
C MET A 147 -5.75 -11.79 4.48
N GLU A 148 -4.98 -10.75 4.83
CA GLU A 148 -3.54 -10.67 4.55
C GLU A 148 -2.76 -11.74 5.33
N VAL A 149 -3.06 -11.96 6.62
CA VAL A 149 -2.47 -13.06 7.41
C VAL A 149 -2.89 -14.44 6.88
N GLU A 150 -4.17 -14.64 6.53
CA GLU A 150 -4.63 -15.91 5.93
C GLU A 150 -3.96 -16.18 4.57
N ARG A 151 -3.71 -15.15 3.76
CA ARG A 151 -2.91 -15.24 2.52
C ARG A 151 -1.47 -15.66 2.81
N ASP A 152 -0.82 -15.03 3.78
CA ASP A 152 0.60 -15.26 4.06
C ASP A 152 0.84 -16.67 4.62
N ASN A 153 -0.03 -17.14 5.52
CA ASN A 153 0.00 -18.54 5.97
C ASN A 153 -0.16 -19.53 4.80
N LEU A 154 -1.07 -19.27 3.86
CA LEU A 154 -1.26 -20.12 2.68
C LEU A 154 -0.08 -20.04 1.70
N ALA A 155 0.63 -18.91 1.64
CA ALA A 155 1.85 -18.78 0.84
C ALA A 155 3.00 -19.59 1.44
N ASP A 156 3.16 -19.56 2.77
CA ASP A 156 4.14 -20.37 3.50
C ASP A 156 3.84 -21.88 3.36
N ASP A 157 2.56 -22.29 3.48
CA ASP A 157 2.12 -23.67 3.26
C ASP A 157 2.39 -24.17 1.83
N LEU A 158 2.17 -23.30 0.83
CA LEU A 158 2.50 -23.60 -0.58
C LEU A 158 4.01 -23.72 -0.78
N GLN A 159 4.81 -22.79 -0.23
CA GLN A 159 6.27 -22.84 -0.33
C GLN A 159 6.85 -24.09 0.36
N GLY A 160 6.29 -24.49 1.51
CA GLY A 160 6.63 -25.74 2.17
C GLY A 160 6.28 -26.97 1.33
N SER A 161 5.11 -26.96 0.70
CA SER A 161 4.65 -28.04 -0.19
C SER A 161 5.51 -28.17 -1.46
N ASP A 162 5.88 -27.04 -2.08
CA ASP A 162 6.78 -26.99 -3.23
C ASP A 162 8.19 -27.50 -2.87
N GLY A 163 8.70 -27.14 -1.68
CA GLY A 163 9.98 -27.65 -1.17
C GLY A 163 9.98 -29.17 -0.97
N LEU A 164 8.92 -29.73 -0.38
CA LEU A 164 8.75 -31.18 -0.23
C LEU A 164 8.63 -31.90 -1.59
N LEU A 165 7.94 -31.28 -2.56
CA LEU A 165 7.81 -31.83 -3.91
C LEU A 165 9.15 -31.81 -4.67
N GLN A 166 9.98 -30.78 -4.51
CA GLN A 166 11.33 -30.74 -5.07
C GLN A 166 12.23 -31.82 -4.47
N GLU A 167 12.17 -32.03 -3.15
CA GLU A 167 12.92 -33.09 -2.46
C GLU A 167 12.50 -34.50 -2.92
N GLU A 168 11.19 -34.77 -3.03
CA GLU A 168 10.68 -36.04 -3.55
C GLU A 168 11.07 -36.28 -5.02
N ILE A 169 11.06 -35.24 -5.86
CA ILE A 169 11.56 -35.32 -7.25
C ILE A 169 13.05 -35.67 -7.26
N HIS A 170 13.86 -35.04 -6.41
CA HIS A 170 15.29 -35.30 -6.30
C HIS A 170 15.56 -36.75 -5.85
N GLN A 171 14.88 -37.23 -4.80
CA GLN A 171 14.99 -38.61 -4.32
C GLN A 171 14.54 -39.63 -5.39
N ARG A 172 13.48 -39.33 -6.16
CA ARG A 172 13.06 -40.17 -7.30
C ARG A 172 14.15 -40.23 -8.38
N GLU A 173 14.77 -39.10 -8.73
CA GLU A 173 15.85 -39.05 -9.71
C GLU A 173 17.10 -39.80 -9.24
N GLU A 174 17.49 -39.67 -7.97
CA GLU A 174 18.55 -40.49 -7.39
C GLU A 174 18.22 -41.98 -7.43
N ALA A 175 16.99 -42.38 -7.08
CA ALA A 175 16.54 -43.77 -7.16
C ALA A 175 16.53 -44.31 -8.59
N GLU A 176 16.10 -43.53 -9.58
CA GLU A 176 16.12 -43.89 -11.00
C GLU A 176 17.55 -44.03 -11.54
N ASN A 177 18.46 -43.13 -11.16
CA ASN A 177 19.88 -43.21 -11.50
C ASN A 177 20.54 -44.47 -10.90
N ASN A 178 20.29 -44.74 -9.61
CA ASN A 178 20.79 -45.95 -8.94
C ASN A 178 20.24 -47.23 -9.57
N LEU A 179 18.95 -47.25 -9.92
CA LEU A 179 18.32 -48.38 -10.62
C LEU A 179 18.91 -48.59 -12.02
N SER A 180 19.23 -47.51 -12.75
CA SER A 180 19.91 -47.58 -14.04
C SER A 180 21.33 -48.13 -13.91
N ALA A 181 22.07 -47.74 -12.86
CA ALA A 181 23.39 -48.27 -12.57
C ALA A 181 23.33 -49.78 -12.25
N PHE A 182 22.42 -50.20 -11.36
CA PHE A 182 22.24 -51.63 -11.05
C PHE A 182 21.81 -52.47 -12.26
N ARG A 183 21.04 -51.92 -13.20
CA ARG A 183 20.75 -52.60 -14.47
C ARG A 183 22.02 -52.84 -15.29
N ALA A 184 22.85 -51.81 -15.46
CA ALA A 184 24.12 -51.94 -16.18
C ALA A 184 25.09 -52.94 -15.50
N ASP A 185 25.15 -52.96 -14.17
CA ASP A 185 25.92 -53.93 -13.40
C ASP A 185 25.40 -55.37 -13.58
N VAL A 186 24.08 -55.56 -13.58
CA VAL A 186 23.45 -56.87 -13.87
C VAL A 186 23.75 -57.30 -15.29
N ASP A 187 23.59 -56.43 -16.29
CA ASP A 187 23.89 -56.74 -17.69
C ASP A 187 25.37 -57.14 -17.86
N SER A 188 26.29 -56.36 -17.28
CA SER A 188 27.72 -56.65 -17.22
C SER A 188 28.02 -58.02 -16.58
N ALA A 189 27.39 -58.31 -15.44
CA ALA A 189 27.54 -59.59 -14.75
C ALA A 189 26.96 -60.77 -15.57
N THR A 190 25.85 -60.58 -16.30
CA THR A 190 25.30 -61.62 -17.18
C THR A 190 26.20 -61.90 -18.38
N LEU A 191 26.81 -60.88 -18.98
CA LEU A 191 27.81 -61.04 -20.05
C LEU A 191 29.03 -61.81 -19.53
N ALA A 192 29.58 -61.42 -18.38
CA ALA A 192 30.70 -62.13 -17.76
C ALA A 192 30.35 -63.60 -17.44
N ARG A 193 29.12 -63.88 -16.98
CA ARG A 193 28.63 -65.25 -16.76
C ARG A 193 28.58 -66.06 -18.06
N LEU A 194 28.02 -65.49 -19.13
CA LEU A 194 27.92 -66.13 -20.44
C LEU A 194 29.29 -66.42 -21.07
N ASP A 195 30.25 -65.51 -20.93
CA ASP A 195 31.62 -65.71 -21.42
C ASP A 195 32.37 -66.81 -20.64
N LEU A 196 32.14 -66.90 -19.32
CA LEU A 196 32.63 -68.02 -18.51
C LEU A 196 31.95 -69.35 -18.86
N GLU A 197 30.63 -69.36 -19.11
CA GLU A 197 29.89 -70.55 -19.57
C GLU A 197 30.46 -71.07 -20.90
N ARG A 198 30.64 -70.20 -21.91
CA ARG A 198 31.29 -70.58 -23.18
C ARG A 198 32.71 -71.08 -22.99
N ARG A 199 33.48 -70.51 -22.04
CA ARG A 199 34.85 -70.98 -21.77
C ARG A 199 34.85 -72.36 -21.10
N ILE A 200 33.88 -72.65 -20.24
CA ILE A 200 33.68 -73.99 -19.66
C ILE A 200 33.29 -74.99 -20.75
N GLU A 201 32.34 -74.66 -21.63
CA GLU A 201 31.95 -75.50 -22.77
C GLU A 201 33.16 -75.81 -23.67
N SER A 202 33.91 -74.78 -24.10
CA SER A 202 35.12 -74.93 -24.90
C SER A 202 36.19 -75.82 -24.24
N LEU A 203 36.38 -75.72 -22.91
CA LEU A 203 37.30 -76.59 -22.17
C LEU A 203 36.77 -78.02 -22.02
N GLN A 204 35.45 -78.22 -21.94
CA GLN A 204 34.84 -79.55 -21.92
C GLN A 204 34.97 -80.25 -23.28
N GLU A 205 34.79 -79.51 -24.38
CA GLU A 205 35.05 -80.00 -25.74
C GLU A 205 36.53 -80.38 -25.93
N GLU A 206 37.46 -79.54 -25.47
CA GLU A 206 38.91 -79.82 -25.49
C GLU A 206 39.26 -81.08 -24.69
N ILE A 207 38.70 -81.25 -23.49
CA ILE A 207 38.89 -82.46 -22.67
C ILE A 207 38.28 -83.70 -23.35
N ALA A 208 37.10 -83.58 -23.97
CA ALA A 208 36.47 -84.69 -24.68
C ALA A 208 37.28 -85.11 -25.92
N PHE A 209 37.81 -84.14 -26.66
CA PHE A 209 38.69 -84.35 -27.80
C PHE A 209 40.00 -85.05 -27.39
N LEU A 210 40.68 -84.56 -26.35
CA LEU A 210 41.90 -85.17 -25.82
C LEU A 210 41.66 -86.59 -25.29
N LYS A 211 40.53 -86.85 -24.62
CA LYS A 211 40.15 -88.21 -24.21
C LYS A 211 39.97 -89.14 -25.40
N LYS A 212 39.26 -88.68 -26.43
CA LYS A 212 39.05 -89.45 -27.66
C LYS A 212 40.37 -89.78 -28.36
N ILE A 213 41.29 -88.81 -28.46
CA ILE A 213 42.64 -89.05 -29.01
C ILE A 213 43.38 -90.11 -28.18
N HIS A 214 43.43 -89.98 -26.85
CA HIS A 214 44.12 -90.98 -26.03
C HIS A 214 43.46 -92.37 -26.11
N GLU A 215 42.13 -92.46 -26.25
CA GLU A 215 41.44 -93.73 -26.49
C GLU A 215 41.81 -94.34 -27.85
N GLU A 216 41.89 -93.52 -28.91
CA GLU A 216 42.34 -93.93 -30.24
C GLU A 216 43.83 -94.36 -30.25
N GLU A 217 44.72 -93.61 -29.59
CA GLU A 217 46.15 -93.94 -29.42
C GLU A 217 46.35 -95.23 -28.60
N ILE A 218 45.60 -95.42 -27.51
CA ILE A 218 45.64 -96.66 -26.73
C ILE A 218 45.10 -97.83 -27.56
N HIS A 219 44.06 -97.62 -28.36
CA HIS A 219 43.52 -98.64 -29.24
C HIS A 219 44.53 -99.02 -30.34
N GLU A 220 45.18 -98.04 -30.97
CA GLU A 220 46.22 -98.26 -31.97
C GLU A 220 47.43 -98.99 -31.36
N MET A 221 47.95 -98.54 -30.21
CA MET A 221 49.04 -99.22 -29.50
C MET A 221 48.67 -100.64 -29.08
N THR A 222 47.42 -100.87 -28.65
CA THR A 222 46.93 -102.22 -28.31
C THR A 222 46.80 -103.10 -29.56
N SER A 223 46.34 -102.54 -30.68
CA SER A 223 46.30 -103.19 -31.98
C SER A 223 47.71 -103.54 -32.45
N GLN A 224 48.66 -102.61 -32.38
CA GLN A 224 50.07 -102.87 -32.71
C GLN A 224 50.68 -103.95 -31.82
N ILE A 225 50.35 -104.00 -30.52
CA ILE A 225 50.78 -105.10 -29.62
C ILE A 225 50.12 -106.44 -30.00
N GLN A 226 48.84 -106.45 -30.40
CA GLN A 226 48.17 -107.65 -30.91
C GLN A 226 48.75 -108.12 -32.25
N GLU A 227 48.98 -107.21 -33.20
CA GLU A 227 49.66 -107.53 -34.46
C GLU A 227 51.09 -108.03 -34.23
N THR A 228 51.87 -107.37 -33.36
CA THR A 228 53.24 -107.81 -33.02
C THR A 228 53.26 -109.17 -32.31
N SER A 229 52.17 -109.57 -31.64
CA SER A 229 52.03 -110.89 -31.00
C SER A 229 51.34 -111.95 -31.87
N VAL A 230 50.79 -111.57 -33.03
CA VAL A 230 50.13 -112.49 -33.99
C VAL A 230 50.91 -112.62 -35.31
N GLN A 231 51.80 -111.68 -35.64
CA GLN A 231 52.52 -111.64 -36.91
C GLN A 231 53.90 -112.32 -36.85
N VAL A 232 53.91 -113.62 -36.50
CA VAL A 232 55.00 -114.55 -36.83
C VAL A 232 54.46 -115.71 -37.66
N GLN A 233 54.02 -115.41 -38.89
CA GLN A 233 54.11 -116.32 -40.05
C GLN A 233 53.87 -115.54 -41.35
N MET A 234 54.97 -115.21 -42.03
CA MET A 234 55.00 -114.51 -43.30
C MET A 234 54.94 -115.55 -44.43
N ASP A 235 53.75 -115.82 -44.97
CA ASP A 235 53.59 -116.74 -46.10
C ASP A 235 53.65 -115.98 -47.44
N MET A 236 54.65 -116.31 -48.25
CA MET A 236 55.12 -115.50 -49.38
C MET A 236 54.56 -116.01 -50.71
N SER A 237 53.31 -115.64 -51.01
CA SER A 237 52.80 -115.69 -52.39
C SER A 237 53.01 -114.33 -53.07
N LYS A 238 53.68 -114.30 -54.23
CA LYS A 238 54.02 -113.05 -54.94
C LYS A 238 52.75 -112.28 -55.31
N PRO A 239 52.48 -111.09 -54.71
CA PRO A 239 51.45 -110.20 -55.23
C PRO A 239 51.96 -109.53 -56.52
N ASP A 240 51.04 -109.05 -57.37
CA ASP A 240 51.43 -108.16 -58.46
C ASP A 240 51.90 -106.82 -57.90
N LEU A 241 53.21 -106.72 -57.67
CA LEU A 241 53.90 -105.55 -57.17
C LEU A 241 53.56 -104.30 -58.01
N THR A 242 53.27 -104.48 -59.29
CA THR A 242 52.89 -103.41 -60.23
C THR A 242 51.52 -102.83 -59.91
N ALA A 243 50.58 -103.62 -59.39
CA ALA A 243 49.26 -103.16 -58.95
C ALA A 243 49.36 -102.48 -57.58
N ALA A 244 50.00 -103.12 -56.61
CA ALA A 244 50.16 -102.56 -55.26
C ALA A 244 50.91 -101.21 -55.26
N LEU A 245 52.00 -101.09 -56.04
CA LEU A 245 52.72 -99.80 -56.19
C LEU A 245 51.87 -98.74 -56.89
N ARG A 246 50.95 -99.13 -57.79
CA ARG A 246 50.04 -98.21 -58.46
C ARG A 246 48.96 -97.70 -57.52
N ASP A 247 48.42 -98.56 -56.66
CA ASP A 247 47.42 -98.19 -55.65
C ASP A 247 48.02 -97.33 -54.54
N ILE A 248 49.21 -97.68 -54.03
CA ILE A 248 49.97 -96.85 -53.07
C ILE A 248 50.23 -95.47 -53.67
N ARG A 249 50.67 -95.41 -54.93
CA ARG A 249 50.87 -94.13 -55.64
C ARG A 249 49.57 -93.34 -55.77
N MET A 250 48.46 -93.98 -56.14
CA MET A 250 47.15 -93.35 -56.27
C MET A 250 46.64 -92.81 -54.94
N GLN A 251 46.90 -93.51 -53.83
CA GLN A 251 46.59 -93.01 -52.49
C GLN A 251 47.48 -91.82 -52.10
N TYR A 252 48.78 -91.86 -52.36
CA TYR A 252 49.66 -90.71 -52.11
C TYR A 252 49.28 -89.48 -52.95
N GLU A 253 48.95 -89.66 -54.23
CA GLU A 253 48.47 -88.60 -55.11
C GLU A 253 47.12 -88.04 -54.62
N GLY A 254 46.21 -88.91 -54.15
CA GLY A 254 44.94 -88.52 -53.54
C GLY A 254 45.07 -87.77 -52.21
N ILE A 255 45.97 -88.23 -51.32
CA ILE A 255 46.27 -87.58 -50.03
C ILE A 255 46.93 -86.22 -50.26
N ALA A 256 47.87 -86.12 -51.21
CA ALA A 256 48.52 -84.85 -51.53
C ALA A 256 47.52 -83.85 -52.14
N ALA A 257 46.67 -84.28 -53.07
CA ALA A 257 45.62 -83.43 -53.64
C ALA A 257 44.60 -82.97 -52.58
N LYS A 258 44.21 -83.87 -51.66
CA LYS A 258 43.32 -83.54 -50.54
C LYS A 258 43.96 -82.54 -49.58
N ASN A 259 45.23 -82.76 -49.20
CA ASN A 259 45.99 -81.85 -48.33
C ASN A 259 46.11 -80.44 -48.93
N ILE A 260 46.35 -80.33 -50.24
CA ILE A 260 46.38 -79.04 -50.95
C ILE A 260 45.01 -78.36 -50.92
N SER A 261 43.92 -79.09 -51.21
CA SER A 261 42.55 -78.53 -51.15
C SER A 261 42.18 -78.07 -49.74
N GLU A 262 42.47 -78.87 -48.72
CA GLU A 262 42.21 -78.54 -47.31
C GLU A 262 43.03 -77.33 -46.85
N ALA A 263 44.30 -77.22 -47.27
CA ALA A 263 45.11 -76.04 -47.00
C ALA A 263 44.57 -74.79 -47.71
N GLU A 264 44.19 -74.89 -48.99
CA GLU A 264 43.58 -73.78 -49.73
C GLU A 264 42.28 -73.30 -49.07
N ASP A 265 41.39 -74.21 -48.71
CA ASP A 265 40.09 -73.87 -48.13
C ASP A 265 40.24 -73.34 -46.69
N TRP A 266 41.22 -73.84 -45.93
CA TRP A 266 41.63 -73.26 -44.65
C TRP A 266 42.15 -71.81 -44.82
N TYR A 267 43.02 -71.55 -45.81
CA TYR A 267 43.48 -70.20 -46.10
C TYR A 267 42.35 -69.27 -46.58
N LYS A 268 41.45 -69.74 -47.46
CA LYS A 268 40.27 -68.99 -47.92
C LYS A 268 39.37 -68.62 -46.74
N SER A 269 39.08 -69.58 -45.86
CA SER A 269 38.30 -69.35 -44.64
C SER A 269 38.99 -68.33 -43.73
N LYS A 270 40.30 -68.49 -43.47
CA LYS A 270 41.04 -67.60 -42.58
C LYS A 270 41.13 -66.17 -43.11
N VAL A 271 41.28 -66.00 -44.43
CA VAL A 271 41.24 -64.67 -45.09
C VAL A 271 39.82 -64.08 -45.02
N SER A 272 38.78 -64.88 -45.20
CA SER A 272 37.39 -64.46 -45.04
C SER A 272 37.09 -63.97 -43.62
N ASP A 273 37.50 -64.73 -42.60
CA ASP A 273 37.33 -64.37 -41.18
C ASP A 273 38.04 -63.06 -40.83
N LEU A 274 39.30 -62.90 -41.26
CA LEU A 274 40.06 -61.68 -41.06
C LEU A 274 39.40 -60.48 -41.77
N ASN A 275 38.91 -60.66 -42.99
CA ASN A 275 38.21 -59.62 -43.74
C ASN A 275 36.88 -59.25 -43.06
N GLN A 276 36.11 -60.23 -42.57
CA GLN A 276 34.89 -59.98 -41.80
C GLN A 276 35.18 -59.23 -40.49
N ALA A 277 36.25 -59.59 -39.77
CA ALA A 277 36.68 -58.89 -38.56
C ALA A 277 37.12 -57.44 -38.85
N VAL A 278 37.85 -57.21 -39.94
CA VAL A 278 38.23 -55.85 -40.40
C VAL A 278 37.00 -55.02 -40.75
N ASN A 279 36.00 -55.58 -41.45
CA ASN A 279 34.77 -54.87 -41.79
C ASN A 279 33.96 -54.51 -40.53
N LYS A 280 33.75 -55.47 -39.62
CA LYS A 280 33.10 -55.23 -38.31
C LYS A 280 33.79 -54.11 -37.51
N ASN A 281 35.12 -54.09 -37.50
CA ASN A 281 35.91 -53.03 -36.84
C ASN A 281 35.75 -51.68 -37.57
N ASN A 282 35.74 -51.67 -38.92
CA ASN A 282 35.51 -50.44 -39.69
C ASN A 282 34.12 -49.85 -39.42
N ASP A 283 33.08 -50.69 -39.34
CA ASP A 283 31.71 -50.26 -39.06
C ASP A 283 31.56 -49.76 -37.62
N ALA A 284 32.13 -50.44 -36.62
CA ALA A 284 32.18 -49.95 -35.24
C ALA A 284 32.93 -48.59 -35.13
N LEU A 285 34.04 -48.43 -35.86
CA LEU A 285 34.78 -47.16 -35.93
C LEU A 285 33.98 -46.05 -36.62
N ARG A 286 33.16 -46.38 -37.63
CA ARG A 286 32.25 -45.43 -38.29
C ARG A 286 31.13 -44.99 -37.35
N GLN A 287 30.51 -45.94 -36.64
CA GLN A 287 29.47 -45.66 -35.67
C GLN A 287 29.99 -44.77 -34.53
N SER A 288 31.12 -45.13 -33.91
CA SER A 288 31.73 -44.31 -32.86
C SER A 288 32.10 -42.89 -33.33
N LYS A 289 32.52 -42.73 -34.59
CA LYS A 289 32.74 -41.40 -35.20
C LYS A 289 31.44 -40.63 -35.42
N GLN A 290 30.35 -41.29 -35.80
CA GLN A 290 29.04 -40.69 -35.98
C GLN A 290 28.48 -40.19 -34.64
N GLU A 291 28.50 -41.04 -33.61
CA GLU A 291 28.13 -40.68 -32.23
C GLU A 291 28.97 -39.49 -31.72
N SER A 292 30.29 -39.49 -31.96
CA SER A 292 31.17 -38.35 -31.63
C SER A 292 30.84 -37.05 -32.38
N MET A 293 30.33 -37.13 -33.61
CA MET A 293 29.83 -35.96 -34.34
C MET A 293 28.50 -35.47 -33.75
N GLU A 294 27.59 -36.38 -33.40
CA GLU A 294 26.29 -36.06 -32.81
C GLU A 294 26.43 -35.39 -31.44
N PHE A 295 27.29 -35.91 -30.54
CA PHE A 295 27.61 -35.25 -29.28
C PHE A 295 28.23 -33.86 -29.50
N ARG A 296 29.08 -33.68 -30.53
CA ARG A 296 29.64 -32.36 -30.86
C ARG A 296 28.56 -31.38 -31.33
N HIS A 297 27.58 -31.84 -32.11
CA HIS A 297 26.43 -31.03 -32.52
C HIS A 297 25.51 -30.69 -31.35
N GLN A 298 25.26 -31.62 -30.43
CA GLN A 298 24.50 -31.36 -29.19
C GLN A 298 25.19 -30.31 -28.32
N ILE A 299 26.51 -30.44 -28.08
CA ILE A 299 27.31 -29.45 -27.35
C ILE A 299 27.20 -28.07 -28.02
N GLN A 300 27.30 -27.99 -29.35
CA GLN A 300 27.13 -26.72 -30.06
C GLN A 300 25.71 -26.15 -29.89
N SER A 301 24.68 -26.98 -29.99
CA SER A 301 23.27 -26.57 -29.81
C SER A 301 23.04 -26.00 -28.42
N TYR A 302 23.44 -26.72 -27.36
CA TYR A 302 23.32 -26.26 -25.98
C TYR A 302 24.16 -25.01 -25.71
N THR A 303 25.33 -24.86 -26.33
CA THR A 303 26.14 -23.63 -26.21
C THR A 303 25.39 -22.43 -26.80
N CYS A 304 24.81 -22.57 -27.99
CA CYS A 304 24.00 -21.51 -28.61
C CYS A 304 22.72 -21.20 -27.80
N GLU A 305 22.07 -22.21 -27.23
CA GLU A 305 20.92 -22.02 -26.35
C GLU A 305 21.30 -21.26 -25.07
N ILE A 306 22.35 -21.68 -24.38
CA ILE A 306 22.91 -21.00 -23.20
C ILE A 306 23.24 -19.53 -23.51
N ASP A 307 23.90 -19.25 -24.62
CA ASP A 307 24.25 -17.87 -24.97
C ASP A 307 23.03 -17.03 -25.38
N SER A 308 22.00 -17.64 -25.98
CA SER A 308 20.71 -16.98 -26.24
C SER A 308 19.98 -16.63 -24.93
N LEU A 309 19.96 -17.55 -23.96
CA LEU A 309 19.33 -17.36 -22.65
C LEU A 309 20.09 -16.32 -21.81
N LYS A 310 21.43 -16.29 -21.87
CA LYS A 310 22.21 -15.19 -21.28
C LYS A 310 21.82 -13.84 -21.89
N GLY A 311 21.71 -13.77 -23.21
CA GLY A 311 21.30 -12.55 -23.91
C GLY A 311 19.90 -12.05 -23.53
N THR A 312 18.92 -12.96 -23.36
CA THR A 312 17.58 -12.57 -22.89
C THR A 312 17.60 -12.14 -21.42
N ASN A 313 18.36 -12.82 -20.56
CA ASN A 313 18.52 -12.47 -19.14
C ASN A 313 19.17 -11.08 -18.99
N GLU A 314 20.28 -10.81 -19.68
CA GLU A 314 20.90 -9.47 -19.73
C GLU A 314 19.93 -8.39 -20.23
N SER A 315 19.03 -8.73 -21.17
CA SER A 315 18.00 -7.82 -21.64
C SER A 315 16.94 -7.52 -20.59
N LEU A 316 16.47 -8.54 -19.87
CA LEU A 316 15.49 -8.38 -18.79
C LEU A 316 16.08 -7.60 -17.61
N LEU A 317 17.32 -7.90 -17.19
CA LEU A 317 18.03 -7.14 -16.16
C LEU A 317 18.23 -5.67 -16.54
N ARG A 318 18.46 -5.37 -17.82
CA ARG A 318 18.55 -3.98 -18.30
C ARG A 318 17.19 -3.28 -18.25
N GLN A 319 16.13 -3.93 -18.71
CA GLN A 319 14.77 -3.39 -18.65
C GLN A 319 14.33 -3.14 -17.20
N MET A 320 14.68 -4.04 -16.27
CA MET A 320 14.40 -3.88 -14.84
C MET A 320 15.07 -2.63 -14.28
N ARG A 321 16.39 -2.44 -14.52
CA ARG A 321 17.12 -1.23 -14.12
C ARG A 321 16.55 0.04 -14.74
N GLU A 322 16.19 0.02 -16.02
CA GLU A 322 15.55 1.17 -16.67
C GLU A 322 14.19 1.51 -16.07
N MET A 323 13.44 0.52 -15.56
CA MET A 323 12.18 0.73 -14.85
C MET A 323 12.43 1.27 -13.43
N GLU A 324 13.40 0.72 -12.70
CA GLU A 324 13.85 1.22 -11.39
C GLU A 324 14.30 2.69 -11.47
N ASP A 325 15.14 3.02 -12.46
CA ASP A 325 15.60 4.39 -12.73
C ASP A 325 14.43 5.33 -13.07
N ARG A 326 13.47 4.89 -13.91
CA ARG A 326 12.28 5.70 -14.24
C ARG A 326 11.42 5.97 -13.00
N LEU A 327 11.12 4.93 -12.20
CA LEU A 327 10.35 5.07 -10.98
C LEU A 327 11.06 5.93 -9.93
N GLY A 328 12.39 5.82 -9.82
CA GLY A 328 13.22 6.68 -8.97
C GLY A 328 13.15 8.16 -9.39
N ASN A 329 13.21 8.43 -10.70
CA ASN A 329 13.05 9.79 -11.24
C ASN A 329 11.63 10.35 -11.02
N GLU A 330 10.58 9.53 -11.20
CA GLU A 330 9.19 9.93 -10.92
C GLU A 330 8.99 10.22 -9.43
N ALA A 331 9.48 9.36 -8.54
CA ALA A 331 9.46 9.57 -7.09
C ALA A 331 10.19 10.87 -6.68
N GLY A 332 11.36 11.13 -7.28
CA GLY A 332 12.08 12.40 -7.13
C GLY A 332 11.24 13.60 -7.56
N GLY A 333 10.59 13.54 -8.73
CA GLY A 333 9.71 14.61 -9.21
C GLY A 333 8.49 14.86 -8.32
N TYR A 334 7.92 13.82 -7.69
CA TYR A 334 6.88 13.99 -6.68
C TYR A 334 7.42 14.64 -5.40
N GLN A 335 8.62 14.25 -4.94
CA GLN A 335 9.27 14.84 -3.77
C GLN A 335 9.63 16.32 -3.99
N ASP A 336 10.14 16.69 -5.18
CA ASP A 336 10.37 18.08 -5.58
C ASP A 336 9.05 18.88 -5.62
N SER A 337 7.96 18.25 -6.06
CA SER A 337 6.62 18.87 -6.06
C SER A 337 6.09 19.10 -4.64
N ILE A 338 6.29 18.15 -3.73
CA ILE A 338 5.93 18.26 -2.31
C ILE A 338 6.73 19.40 -1.66
N THR A 339 8.05 19.39 -1.77
CA THR A 339 8.92 20.41 -1.15
C THR A 339 8.63 21.82 -1.70
N ARG A 340 8.29 21.95 -2.99
CA ARG A 340 7.81 23.21 -3.59
C ARG A 340 6.51 23.70 -2.95
N LEU A 341 5.53 22.82 -2.75
CA LEU A 341 4.25 23.16 -2.11
C LEU A 341 4.44 23.48 -0.62
N GLU A 342 5.30 22.77 0.09
CA GLU A 342 5.66 23.07 1.49
C GLU A 342 6.32 24.45 1.62
N ALA A 343 7.22 24.81 0.70
CA ALA A 343 7.83 26.13 0.66
C ALA A 343 6.81 27.25 0.33
N GLU A 344 5.87 27.00 -0.59
CA GLU A 344 4.75 27.92 -0.84
C GLU A 344 3.85 28.09 0.40
N ILE A 345 3.52 27.00 1.10
CA ILE A 345 2.76 27.05 2.36
C ILE A 345 3.51 27.82 3.45
N ALA A 346 4.82 27.62 3.60
CA ALA A 346 5.65 28.36 4.55
C ALA A 346 5.65 29.86 4.25
N LYS A 347 5.87 30.24 2.97
CA LYS A 347 5.80 31.63 2.51
C LYS A 347 4.45 32.28 2.80
N MET A 348 3.34 31.60 2.50
CA MET A 348 1.99 32.12 2.77
C MET A 348 1.72 32.30 4.28
N LYS A 349 2.27 31.43 5.13
CA LYS A 349 2.22 31.60 6.60
C LYS A 349 2.99 32.83 7.07
N ASP A 350 4.18 33.07 6.52
CA ASP A 350 4.99 34.26 6.84
C ASP A 350 4.32 35.57 6.37
N GLU A 351 3.72 35.56 5.17
CA GLU A 351 2.94 36.69 4.66
C GLU A 351 1.70 36.98 5.52
N MET A 352 0.98 35.95 5.96
CA MET A 352 -0.12 36.08 6.91
C MET A 352 0.36 36.63 8.27
N ALA A 353 1.48 36.15 8.78
CA ALA A 353 2.08 36.64 10.03
C ALA A 353 2.61 38.09 9.92
N ARG A 354 3.02 38.54 8.72
CA ARG A 354 3.32 39.95 8.43
C ARG A 354 2.06 40.79 8.45
N HIS A 355 1.01 40.38 7.73
CA HIS A 355 -0.25 41.12 7.71
C HIS A 355 -0.90 41.24 9.08
N LEU A 356 -0.87 40.19 9.92
CA LEU A 356 -1.37 40.27 11.30
C LEU A 356 -0.63 41.32 12.15
N ARG A 357 0.68 41.50 11.94
CA ARG A 357 1.44 42.58 12.59
C ARG A 357 1.02 43.96 12.07
N GLU A 358 0.93 44.13 10.76
CA GLU A 358 0.48 45.39 10.13
C GLU A 358 -0.93 45.80 10.58
N TYR A 359 -1.85 44.83 10.73
CA TYR A 359 -3.19 45.08 11.29
C TYR A 359 -3.15 45.48 12.77
N GLN A 360 -2.27 44.88 13.58
CA GLN A 360 -2.10 45.26 14.98
C GLN A 360 -1.50 46.66 15.11
N ASP A 361 -0.51 47.02 14.29
CA ASP A 361 0.09 48.35 14.28
C ASP A 361 -0.92 49.42 13.86
N LEU A 362 -1.73 49.16 12.82
CA LEU A 362 -2.81 50.05 12.39
C LEU A 362 -3.90 50.19 13.47
N LEU A 363 -4.24 49.12 14.19
CA LEU A 363 -5.16 49.16 15.32
C LEU A 363 -4.61 50.02 16.46
N ASN A 364 -3.31 49.91 16.77
CA ASN A 364 -2.64 50.74 17.78
C ASN A 364 -2.71 52.23 17.39
N VAL A 365 -2.45 52.58 16.12
CA VAL A 365 -2.61 53.96 15.61
C VAL A 365 -4.06 54.43 15.71
N LYS A 366 -5.03 53.58 15.35
CA LYS A 366 -6.46 53.91 15.47
C LYS A 366 -6.85 54.20 16.92
N MET A 367 -6.37 53.41 17.88
CA MET A 367 -6.61 53.63 19.31
C MET A 367 -5.97 54.94 19.81
N ALA A 368 -4.77 55.29 19.34
CA ALA A 368 -4.16 56.59 19.65
C ALA A 368 -5.02 57.75 19.12
N LEU A 369 -5.52 57.66 17.88
CA LEU A 369 -6.43 58.65 17.30
C LEU A 369 -7.78 58.73 18.02
N ASP A 370 -8.34 57.62 18.52
CA ASP A 370 -9.56 57.66 19.36
C ASP A 370 -9.31 58.46 20.65
N ILE A 371 -8.14 58.27 21.28
CA ILE A 371 -7.75 58.99 22.50
C ILE A 371 -7.57 60.48 22.19
N GLU A 372 -6.90 60.83 21.09
CA GLU A 372 -6.78 62.23 20.64
C GLU A 372 -8.15 62.86 20.37
N ILE A 373 -9.06 62.18 19.66
CA ILE A 373 -10.42 62.68 19.43
C ILE A 373 -11.18 62.86 20.75
N ALA A 374 -11.00 61.97 21.72
CA ALA A 374 -11.62 62.09 23.05
C ALA A 374 -11.05 63.27 23.84
N THR A 375 -9.74 63.54 23.78
CA THR A 375 -9.14 64.71 24.44
C THR A 375 -9.53 66.02 23.75
N TYR A 376 -9.58 66.07 22.42
CA TYR A 376 -10.08 67.23 21.67
C TYR A 376 -11.55 67.54 22.00
N ARG A 377 -12.42 66.53 22.08
CA ARG A 377 -13.82 66.71 22.52
C ARG A 377 -13.91 67.30 23.92
N LYS A 378 -13.15 66.75 24.88
CA LYS A 378 -13.13 67.24 26.26
C LYS A 378 -12.61 68.69 26.39
N LEU A 379 -11.67 69.10 25.54
CA LEU A 379 -11.20 70.49 25.46
C LEU A 379 -12.27 71.42 24.86
N LEU A 380 -12.98 70.98 23.82
CA LEU A 380 -14.09 71.74 23.21
C LEU A 380 -15.25 71.92 24.19
N GLU A 381 -15.69 70.86 24.89
CA GLU A 381 -16.70 70.92 25.96
C GLU A 381 -16.29 71.91 27.08
N GLY A 382 -14.98 71.99 27.37
CA GLY A 382 -14.41 72.97 28.30
C GLY A 382 -14.46 74.41 27.81
N GLU A 383 -14.19 74.66 26.53
CA GLU A 383 -14.31 76.00 25.92
C GLU A 383 -15.77 76.43 25.71
N GLU A 384 -16.67 75.51 25.33
CA GLU A 384 -18.12 75.75 25.29
C GLU A 384 -18.64 76.13 26.68
N SER A 385 -18.18 75.45 27.73
CA SER A 385 -18.47 75.82 29.12
C SER A 385 -17.98 77.25 29.45
N ARG A 386 -16.81 77.66 28.95
CA ARG A 386 -16.28 79.04 29.15
C ARG A 386 -17.06 80.09 28.37
N LEU A 387 -17.44 79.82 27.13
CA LEU A 387 -18.25 80.71 26.30
C LEU A 387 -19.68 80.87 26.85
N CYS A 388 -20.23 79.81 27.47
CA CYS A 388 -21.50 79.84 28.19
C CYS A 388 -21.50 80.82 29.39
N TYR A 389 -20.33 81.12 29.99
CA TYR A 389 -20.24 82.17 31.03
C TYR A 389 -20.25 83.61 30.49
N LEU A 390 -20.19 83.83 29.18
CA LEU A 390 -20.30 85.16 28.56
C LEU A 390 -21.68 85.48 27.97
N CYS A 391 -22.65 84.56 28.03
CA CYS A 391 -24.04 84.79 27.65
C CYS A 391 -24.98 83.92 28.50
N PRO A 392 -25.90 84.50 29.31
CA PRO A 392 -26.62 83.72 30.31
C PRO A 392 -27.82 82.91 29.75
N LEU A 393 -28.06 81.77 30.40
CA LEU A 393 -29.24 80.88 30.41
C LEU A 393 -29.27 79.70 29.39
N PRO A 394 -29.77 78.52 29.84
CA PRO A 394 -29.51 77.89 31.14
C PRO A 394 -28.98 76.45 31.00
N ALA A 395 -28.20 76.01 31.98
CA ALA A 395 -27.74 74.62 32.07
C ALA A 395 -28.81 73.74 32.75
N GLU A 396 -28.93 72.49 32.30
CA GLU A 396 -29.40 71.37 33.12
C GLU A 396 -28.35 70.26 33.12
N THR A 397 -28.22 69.57 34.25
CA THR A 397 -26.92 69.05 34.70
C THR A 397 -26.69 67.54 34.50
N SER A 398 -25.41 67.22 34.26
CA SER A 398 -24.78 65.88 34.27
C SER A 398 -24.94 65.17 35.65
N PRO A 399 -24.66 63.85 35.77
CA PRO A 399 -23.27 63.47 36.03
C PRO A 399 -22.75 62.18 35.39
N ASP A 400 -21.45 62.24 35.07
CA ASP A 400 -20.48 61.16 34.85
C ASP A 400 -20.24 60.27 36.10
N VAL A 401 -20.06 58.95 35.89
CA VAL A 401 -19.08 58.15 36.65
C VAL A 401 -18.51 57.05 35.74
N GLY A 402 -17.27 57.23 35.26
CA GLY A 402 -16.54 56.19 34.55
C GLY A 402 -15.92 55.10 35.45
N ARG A 403 -15.70 53.91 34.87
CA ARG A 403 -14.53 53.08 35.19
C ARG A 403 -14.22 52.06 34.10
N SER A 404 -13.19 52.34 33.31
CA SER A 404 -12.50 51.32 32.51
C SER A 404 -11.90 50.28 33.46
N SER A 405 -12.38 49.03 33.38
CA SER A 405 -11.75 47.89 34.06
C SER A 405 -10.93 47.10 33.05
N GLU A 406 -9.63 47.13 33.24
CA GLU A 406 -8.61 46.57 32.37
C GLU A 406 -8.58 45.03 32.52
N VAL A 407 -9.28 44.32 31.63
CA VAL A 407 -9.37 42.86 31.65
C VAL A 407 -8.04 42.24 31.24
N HIS A 408 -7.18 41.99 32.23
CA HIS A 408 -6.00 41.15 32.08
C HIS A 408 -6.42 39.70 31.80
N SER A 409 -6.58 39.35 30.51
CA SER A 409 -6.75 37.97 30.07
C SER A 409 -5.45 37.16 30.28
N LYS A 410 -5.23 36.69 31.52
CA LYS A 410 -4.23 35.68 31.83
C LYS A 410 -4.59 34.37 31.11
N LYS A 411 -4.08 34.17 29.90
CA LYS A 411 -4.12 32.87 29.23
C LYS A 411 -3.27 31.87 30.01
N THR A 412 -3.91 30.95 30.71
CA THR A 412 -3.27 29.75 31.26
C THR A 412 -2.78 28.90 30.10
N VAL A 413 -1.47 28.71 30.00
CA VAL A 413 -0.88 27.75 29.05
C VAL A 413 -1.05 26.35 29.63
N LEU A 414 -2.01 25.58 29.12
CA LEU A 414 -2.08 24.15 29.37
C LEU A 414 -0.97 23.44 28.58
N ILE A 415 0.15 23.20 29.25
CA ILE A 415 1.14 22.23 28.80
C ILE A 415 0.52 20.84 29.01
N LYS A 416 0.09 20.18 27.93
CA LYS A 416 -0.17 18.75 27.96
C LYS A 416 1.17 18.03 27.88
N THR A 417 1.70 17.61 29.03
CA THR A 417 2.74 16.57 29.06
C THR A 417 2.14 15.30 28.47
N ILE A 418 2.69 14.82 27.36
CA ILE A 418 2.36 13.51 26.83
C ILE A 418 3.24 12.52 27.59
N GLU A 419 2.67 11.79 28.54
CA GLU A 419 3.33 10.61 29.09
C GLU A 419 3.35 9.53 28.01
N THR A 420 4.50 9.34 27.36
CA THR A 420 4.79 8.10 26.65
C THR A 420 4.96 7.00 27.68
N ARG A 421 3.90 6.22 27.91
CA ARG A 421 4.05 4.92 28.58
C ARG A 421 4.70 3.94 27.62
N ASP A 422 6.03 3.89 27.69
CA ASP A 422 6.79 2.78 27.16
C ASP A 422 6.42 1.49 27.91
N GLY A 423 6.03 0.46 27.13
CA GLY A 423 6.30 -0.95 27.38
C GLY A 423 5.75 -1.65 28.62
N GLU A 424 4.75 -2.51 28.40
CA GLU A 424 4.58 -3.89 28.91
C GLU A 424 3.77 -4.58 27.79
N VAL A 425 4.21 -5.59 27.02
CA VAL A 425 4.93 -6.85 27.32
C VAL A 425 4.15 -7.79 28.25
N SER A 426 3.07 -8.36 27.71
CA SER A 426 2.72 -9.80 27.81
C SER A 426 1.71 -10.15 26.72
#